data_AF-A0A9E8SHC3-F1
#
_entry.id   AF-A0A9E8SHC3-F1
#
_cell.length_a   1.000
_cell.length_b   1.000
_cell.length_c   1.000
_cell.angle_alpha   90.00
_cell.angle_beta   90.00
_cell.angle_gamma   90.00
#
_symmetry.space_group_name_H-M   'P 1'
#
loop_
_entity.id
_entity.type
_entity.pdbx_description
1 polymer ?
#
loop_
_entity_poly.entity_id
_entity_poly.type
_entity_poly.pdbx_seq_one_letter_code
_entity_poly.pdbx_strand_id
1 'polypeptide(L)'
;MFKFENNKIYWMPAHFGGDIYDPSKELYYRDVVSVTYICTTDGERLANYLPEGFELIRPELIIAYTQCREVEWMAGSGYNVIEVSAPVRFHGQRDRVDGQFALVVWENKTEPILGGREQTGIPKIYADI
;
A
#
# COMPACT_ATOMS: atom_id res chain seq x y z
N MET A 1 -15.84 -5.49 -30.89
CA MET A 1 -16.47 -4.89 -29.68
C MET A 1 -15.75 -5.47 -28.47
N PHE A 2 -15.40 -4.63 -27.49
CA PHE A 2 -14.70 -5.07 -26.27
C PHE A 2 -15.57 -6.01 -25.43
N LYS A 3 -14.94 -7.03 -24.84
CA LYS A 3 -15.51 -7.94 -23.85
C LYS A 3 -14.43 -8.30 -22.84
N PHE A 4 -14.79 -8.42 -21.58
CA PHE A 4 -13.89 -8.96 -20.56
C PHE A 4 -13.61 -10.44 -20.80
N GLU A 5 -12.40 -10.87 -20.50
CA GLU A 5 -11.93 -12.25 -20.57
C GLU A 5 -11.77 -12.81 -19.16
N ASN A 6 -12.30 -14.01 -18.91
CA ASN A 6 -12.37 -14.59 -17.57
C ASN A 6 -11.01 -14.90 -16.93
N ASN A 7 -9.94 -14.95 -17.72
CA ASN A 7 -8.59 -15.26 -17.27
C ASN A 7 -7.68 -14.02 -17.20
N LYS A 8 -8.26 -12.81 -17.20
CA LYS A 8 -7.49 -11.57 -17.16
C LYS A 8 -7.85 -10.68 -15.98
N ILE A 9 -6.85 -9.93 -15.53
CA ILE A 9 -6.99 -8.81 -14.59
C ILE A 9 -6.93 -7.49 -15.35
N TYR A 10 -7.69 -6.50 -14.90
CA TYR A 10 -7.89 -5.25 -15.61
C TYR A 10 -7.73 -4.05 -14.67
N TRP A 11 -7.21 -2.97 -15.24
CA TRP A 11 -7.28 -1.63 -14.67
C TRP A 11 -8.02 -0.70 -15.62
N MET A 12 -8.45 0.44 -15.12
CA MET A 12 -8.97 1.46 -16.01
C MET A 12 -7.83 2.04 -16.87
N PRO A 13 -8.03 2.23 -18.19
CA PRO A 13 -9.21 1.87 -18.98
C PRO A 13 -9.15 0.42 -19.54
N ALA A 14 -10.06 -0.45 -19.06
CA ALA A 14 -10.03 -1.88 -19.37
C ALA A 14 -10.20 -2.23 -20.85
N HIS A 15 -10.78 -1.33 -21.65
CA HIS A 15 -10.99 -1.55 -23.07
C HIS A 15 -9.71 -1.55 -23.91
N PHE A 16 -8.57 -1.12 -23.35
CA PHE A 16 -7.25 -1.29 -23.99
C PHE A 16 -6.62 -2.66 -23.73
N GLY A 17 -7.20 -3.49 -22.87
CA GLY A 17 -6.70 -4.82 -22.55
C GLY A 17 -6.47 -5.01 -21.06
N GLY A 18 -5.99 -6.21 -20.71
CA GLY A 18 -5.65 -6.62 -19.37
C GLY A 18 -4.57 -7.70 -19.40
N ASP A 19 -4.03 -8.01 -18.24
CA ASP A 19 -2.98 -9.01 -18.07
C ASP A 19 -3.56 -10.38 -17.74
N ILE A 20 -2.86 -11.46 -18.12
CA ILE A 20 -3.24 -12.81 -17.70
C ILE A 20 -3.20 -12.88 -16.17
N TYR A 21 -4.27 -13.39 -15.57
CA TYR A 21 -4.29 -13.71 -14.15
C TYR A 21 -3.34 -14.88 -13.89
N ASP A 22 -2.32 -14.62 -13.09
CA ASP A 22 -1.36 -15.61 -12.64
C ASP A 22 -1.18 -15.48 -11.13
N PRO A 23 -1.69 -16.43 -10.33
CA PRO A 23 -1.57 -16.40 -8.87
C PRO A 23 -0.13 -16.63 -8.40
N SER A 24 0.77 -17.08 -9.29
CA SER A 24 2.20 -17.26 -9.02
C SER A 24 3.06 -16.08 -9.46
N LYS A 25 2.46 -15.01 -10.02
CA LYS A 25 3.20 -13.84 -10.46
C LYS A 25 3.85 -13.13 -9.28
N GLU A 26 5.18 -13.13 -9.26
CA GLU A 26 5.98 -12.37 -8.30
C GLU A 26 6.28 -10.96 -8.83
N LEU A 27 6.27 -9.97 -7.92
CA LEU A 27 6.67 -8.59 -8.22
C LEU A 27 8.03 -8.32 -7.58
N TYR A 28 9.05 -8.09 -8.40
CA TYR A 28 10.41 -7.89 -7.90
C TYR A 28 10.78 -6.41 -7.82
N TYR A 29 11.35 -6.07 -6.67
CA TYR A 29 12.03 -4.81 -6.37
C TYR A 29 13.49 -5.18 -6.14
N ARG A 30 14.36 -4.93 -7.13
CA ARG A 30 15.73 -5.46 -7.11
C ARG A 30 16.64 -4.70 -6.14
N ASP A 31 16.35 -3.42 -5.90
CA ASP A 31 17.14 -2.58 -5.01
C ASP A 31 16.24 -1.66 -4.19
N VAL A 32 16.25 -1.84 -2.87
CA VAL A 32 15.38 -1.12 -1.93
C VAL A 32 16.19 -0.61 -0.75
N VAL A 33 16.04 0.67 -0.46
CA VAL A 33 16.57 1.29 0.77
C VAL A 33 15.42 1.85 1.57
N SER A 34 15.37 1.52 2.86
CA SER A 34 14.34 2.02 3.78
C SER A 34 14.94 2.65 5.02
N VAL A 35 14.32 3.73 5.48
CA VAL A 35 14.60 4.38 6.76
C VAL A 35 13.29 4.48 7.52
N THR A 36 13.24 3.86 8.69
CA THR A 36 12.04 3.84 9.54
C THR A 36 12.28 4.65 10.80
N TYR A 37 11.38 5.59 11.05
CA TYR A 37 11.31 6.36 12.28
C TYR A 37 10.04 5.97 13.05
N ILE A 38 10.20 5.66 14.34
CA ILE A 38 9.09 5.31 15.24
C ILE A 38 9.12 6.30 16.39
N CYS A 39 7.99 6.95 16.67
CA CYS A 39 7.86 7.82 17.82
C CYS A 39 6.64 7.46 18.66
N THR A 40 6.80 7.56 19.98
CA THR A 40 5.69 7.50 20.93
C THR A 40 4.91 8.82 20.86
N THR A 41 3.58 8.72 20.82
CA THR A 41 2.67 9.87 20.73
C THR A 41 1.49 9.72 21.70
N ASP A 42 0.51 10.62 21.64
CA ASP A 42 -0.76 10.50 22.36
C ASP A 42 -1.61 9.39 21.72
N GLY A 43 -1.80 8.30 22.48
CA GLY A 43 -2.52 7.12 22.01
C GLY A 43 -4.01 7.35 21.74
N GLU A 44 -4.68 8.18 22.54
CA GLU A 44 -6.10 8.48 22.36
C GLU A 44 -6.30 9.31 21.08
N ARG A 45 -5.42 10.29 20.85
CA ARG A 45 -5.46 11.09 19.62
C ARG A 45 -5.12 10.29 18.38
N LEU A 46 -4.18 9.35 18.48
CA LEU A 46 -3.84 8.45 17.37
C LEU A 46 -5.00 7.49 17.05
N ALA A 47 -5.64 6.94 18.09
CA ALA A 47 -6.76 6.01 17.94
C ALA A 47 -7.98 6.64 17.23
N ASN A 48 -8.17 7.96 17.30
CA ASN A 48 -9.24 8.66 16.58
C ASN A 48 -9.16 8.53 15.05
N TYR A 49 -8.01 8.15 14.49
CA TYR A 49 -7.85 7.93 13.05
C TYR A 49 -8.04 6.47 12.63
N LEU A 50 -8.23 5.55 13.60
CA LEU A 50 -8.46 4.15 13.32
C LEU A 50 -9.95 3.89 13.08
N PRO A 51 -10.32 3.12 12.04
CA PRO A 51 -11.69 2.68 11.86
C PRO A 51 -12.13 1.74 12.99
N GLU A 52 -13.45 1.64 13.19
CA GLU A 52 -14.02 0.63 14.09
C GLU A 52 -13.54 -0.79 13.71
N GLY A 53 -13.33 -1.62 14.74
CA GLY A 53 -12.78 -2.96 14.59
C GLY A 53 -11.25 -3.03 14.67
N PHE A 54 -10.55 -1.90 14.63
CA PHE A 54 -9.11 -1.83 14.92
C PHE A 54 -8.85 -1.33 16.34
N GLU A 55 -7.97 -2.04 17.05
CA GLU A 55 -7.47 -1.66 18.37
C GLU A 55 -6.01 -1.23 18.25
N LEU A 56 -5.66 -0.04 18.75
CA LEU A 56 -4.28 0.42 18.81
C LEU A 56 -3.49 -0.43 19.83
N ILE A 57 -2.43 -1.12 19.39
CA ILE A 57 -1.64 -2.01 20.26
C ILE A 57 -0.69 -1.19 21.15
N ARG A 58 -0.08 -0.15 20.59
CA ARG A 58 0.86 0.76 21.27
C ARG A 58 0.69 2.18 20.75
N PRO A 59 0.94 3.22 21.57
CA PRO A 59 0.85 4.62 21.16
C PRO A 59 2.04 5.04 20.29
N GLU A 60 2.25 4.35 19.17
CA GLU A 60 3.38 4.53 18.25
C GLU A 60 2.89 5.01 16.88
N LEU A 61 3.46 6.12 16.41
CA LEU A 61 3.36 6.53 15.02
C LEU A 61 4.62 6.06 14.29
N ILE A 62 4.42 5.33 13.20
CA ILE A 62 5.50 4.75 12.39
C ILE A 62 5.54 5.51 11.07
N ILE A 63 6.72 6.04 10.72
CA ILE A 63 6.96 6.76 9.48
C ILE A 63 8.12 6.06 8.78
N ALA A 64 7.87 5.50 7.60
CA ALA A 64 8.87 4.81 6.81
C ALA A 64 9.08 5.52 5.47
N TYR A 65 10.33 5.92 5.21
CA TYR A 65 10.78 6.24 3.86
C TYR A 65 11.28 4.97 3.19
N THR A 66 10.87 4.76 1.94
CA THR A 66 11.37 3.68 1.10
C THR A 66 11.68 4.21 -0.29
N GLN A 67 12.91 3.97 -0.74
CA GLN A 67 13.33 4.19 -2.12
C GLN A 67 13.39 2.85 -2.84
N CYS A 68 12.53 2.71 -3.83
CA CYS A 68 12.47 1.56 -4.72
C CYS A 68 13.24 1.88 -6.00
N ARG A 69 14.26 1.08 -6.32
CA ARG A 69 15.08 1.15 -7.53
C ARG A 69 14.99 -0.17 -8.28
N GLU A 70 15.17 -0.12 -9.60
CA GLU A 70 15.17 -1.32 -10.45
C GLU A 70 13.87 -2.16 -10.28
N VAL A 71 12.71 -1.48 -10.36
CA VAL A 71 11.40 -2.10 -10.18
C VAL A 71 10.95 -2.75 -11.48
N GLU A 72 10.81 -4.08 -11.49
CA GLU A 72 10.63 -4.84 -12.74
C GLU A 72 9.31 -4.56 -13.44
N TRP A 73 8.22 -4.49 -12.69
CA TRP A 73 6.90 -4.20 -13.26
C TRP A 73 6.78 -2.76 -13.79
N MET A 74 7.75 -1.89 -13.46
CA MET A 74 7.91 -0.54 -14.01
C MET A 74 9.06 -0.44 -15.03
N ALA A 75 9.40 -1.56 -15.68
CA ALA A 75 10.47 -1.64 -16.67
C ALA A 75 11.83 -1.14 -16.15
N GLY A 76 12.15 -1.42 -14.89
CA GLY A 76 13.41 -1.03 -14.24
C GLY A 76 13.44 0.40 -13.67
N SER A 77 12.34 1.15 -13.75
CA SER A 77 12.23 2.47 -13.12
C SER A 77 12.30 2.38 -11.58
N GLY A 78 12.42 3.54 -10.92
CA GLY A 78 12.23 3.67 -9.47
C GLY A 78 11.11 4.65 -9.09
N TYR A 79 10.80 4.67 -7.80
CA TYR A 79 9.92 5.65 -7.13
C TYR A 79 10.21 5.66 -5.62
N ASN A 80 9.78 6.72 -4.94
CA ASN A 80 9.92 6.87 -3.49
C ASN A 80 8.56 6.80 -2.81
N VAL A 81 8.56 6.35 -1.55
CA VAL A 81 7.40 6.14 -0.70
C VAL A 81 7.65 6.75 0.66
N ILE A 82 6.65 7.44 1.21
CA ILE A 82 6.53 7.71 2.65
C ILE A 82 5.25 7.03 3.14
N GLU A 83 5.38 6.00 3.97
CA GLU A 83 4.25 5.38 4.67
C GLU A 83 4.14 5.96 6.07
N VAL A 84 2.92 6.34 6.47
CA VAL A 84 2.57 6.65 7.86
C VAL A 84 1.56 5.62 8.35
N SER A 85 1.91 4.89 9.41
CA SER A 85 1.09 3.81 9.95
C SER A 85 1.11 3.72 11.47
N ALA A 86 0.18 2.93 12.02
CA ALA A 86 0.08 2.64 13.45
C ALA A 86 -0.04 1.12 13.68
N PRO A 87 0.55 0.56 14.76
CA PRO A 87 0.42 -0.85 15.07
C PRO A 87 -0.97 -1.15 15.65
N VAL A 88 -1.72 -2.01 14.97
CA VAL A 88 -3.11 -2.31 15.33
C VAL A 88 -3.37 -3.81 15.40
N ARG A 89 -4.41 -4.18 16.15
CA ARG A 89 -5.06 -5.48 16.09
C ARG A 89 -6.41 -5.33 15.42
N PHE A 90 -6.64 -6.11 14.37
CA PHE A 90 -7.95 -6.21 13.74
C PHE A 90 -8.81 -7.26 14.46
N HIS A 91 -10.03 -6.86 14.84
CA HIS A 91 -11.05 -7.72 15.44
C HIS A 91 -12.20 -7.93 14.44
N GLY A 92 -11.92 -8.73 13.40
CA GLY A 92 -12.92 -9.12 12.42
C GLY A 92 -13.84 -10.23 12.94
N GLN A 93 -14.96 -10.43 12.26
CA GLN A 93 -15.86 -11.56 12.53
C GLN A 93 -15.25 -12.91 12.15
N ARG A 94 -14.33 -12.91 11.17
CA ARG A 94 -13.62 -14.11 10.68
C ARG A 94 -12.15 -14.06 11.06
N ASP A 95 -11.52 -12.92 10.79
CA ASP A 95 -10.08 -12.75 10.93
C ASP A 95 -9.73 -11.97 12.19
N ARG A 96 -8.67 -12.40 12.87
CA ARG A 96 -8.06 -11.66 13.98
C ARG A 96 -6.56 -11.66 13.78
N VAL A 97 -6.00 -10.48 13.52
CA VAL A 97 -4.59 -10.34 13.10
C VAL A 97 -4.00 -9.04 13.62
N ASP A 98 -2.73 -9.10 14.01
CA ASP A 98 -1.92 -7.94 14.38
C ASP A 98 -1.15 -7.48 13.15
N GLY A 99 -1.09 -6.18 12.92
CA GLY A 99 -0.42 -5.60 11.75
C GLY A 99 -0.24 -4.09 11.86
N GLN A 100 0.07 -3.47 10.73
CA GLN A 100 0.17 -2.01 10.62
C GLN A 100 -1.02 -1.48 9.82
N PHE A 101 -1.76 -0.54 10.40
CA PHE A 101 -2.79 0.19 9.67
C PHE A 101 -2.14 1.38 8.96
N ALA A 102 -2.11 1.35 7.63
CA ALA A 102 -1.66 2.48 6.83
C ALA A 102 -2.66 3.63 6.97
N LEU A 103 -2.25 4.72 7.64
CA LEU A 103 -3.05 5.93 7.78
C LEU A 103 -3.05 6.72 6.46
N VAL A 104 -1.87 6.84 5.86
CA VAL A 104 -1.65 7.50 4.56
C VAL A 104 -0.31 7.04 3.98
N VAL A 105 -0.24 6.99 2.65
CA VAL A 105 1.00 6.73 1.92
C VAL A 105 1.19 7.82 0.88
N TRP A 106 2.33 8.51 0.91
CA TRP A 106 2.74 9.39 -0.19
C TRP A 106 3.69 8.65 -1.12
N GLU A 107 3.48 8.79 -2.42
CA GLU A 107 4.41 8.32 -3.44
C GLU A 107 4.66 9.43 -4.47
N ASN A 108 5.84 9.44 -5.09
CA ASN A 108 6.20 10.45 -6.09
C ASN A 108 5.90 10.01 -7.54
N LYS A 109 5.10 8.96 -7.73
CA LYS A 109 4.71 8.45 -9.06
C LYS A 109 3.28 7.89 -9.05
N THR A 110 2.48 8.26 -10.05
CA THR A 110 1.04 7.94 -10.10
C THR A 110 0.73 6.45 -10.33
N GLU A 111 1.60 5.72 -11.02
CA GLU A 111 1.39 4.32 -11.35
C GLU A 111 1.23 3.42 -10.09
N PRO A 112 2.16 3.43 -9.11
CA PRO A 112 1.97 2.69 -7.86
C PRO A 112 0.83 3.23 -6.98
N ILE A 113 0.46 4.51 -7.14
CA ILE A 113 -0.67 5.13 -6.42
C ILE A 113 -1.98 4.51 -6.89
N LEU A 114 -2.24 4.51 -8.20
CA LEU A 114 -3.47 3.93 -8.76
C LEU A 114 -3.56 2.44 -8.45
N GLY A 115 -2.47 1.69 -8.67
CA GLY A 115 -2.42 0.26 -8.37
C GLY A 115 -2.75 -0.03 -6.91
N GLY A 116 -2.05 0.60 -5.95
CA GLY A 116 -2.28 0.33 -4.53
C GLY A 116 -3.68 0.72 -4.04
N ARG A 117 -4.26 1.78 -4.59
CA ARG A 117 -5.62 2.20 -4.23
C ARG A 117 -6.68 1.24 -4.77
N GLU A 118 -6.60 0.92 -6.06
CA GLU A 118 -7.65 0.18 -6.77
C GLU A 118 -7.54 -1.34 -6.55
N GLN A 119 -6.35 -1.86 -6.29
CA GLN A 119 -6.12 -3.30 -6.12
C GLN A 119 -6.21 -3.75 -4.65
N THR A 120 -5.71 -2.94 -3.71
CA THR A 120 -5.50 -3.37 -2.31
C THR A 120 -6.03 -2.38 -1.26
N GLY A 121 -6.58 -1.24 -1.67
CA GLY A 121 -7.19 -0.28 -0.76
C GLY A 121 -6.19 0.56 0.07
N ILE A 122 -4.92 0.59 -0.31
CA ILE A 122 -3.91 1.41 0.40
C ILE A 122 -4.21 2.90 0.15
N PRO A 123 -4.22 3.77 1.18
CA PRO A 123 -4.58 5.19 1.07
C PRO A 123 -3.44 6.04 0.47
N LYS A 124 -3.10 5.77 -0.80
CA LYS A 124 -2.01 6.42 -1.50
C LYS A 124 -2.42 7.78 -2.09
N ILE A 125 -1.51 8.77 -2.01
CA ILE A 125 -1.60 10.11 -2.61
C ILE A 125 -0.23 10.58 -3.10
N TYR A 126 -0.20 11.64 -3.91
CA TYR A 126 1.03 12.16 -4.51
C TYR A 126 1.76 13.16 -3.61
N ALA A 127 3.09 13.12 -3.61
CA ALA A 127 3.97 14.20 -3.17
C ALA A 127 5.32 14.15 -3.90
N ASP A 128 6.02 15.28 -3.97
CA ASP A 128 7.45 15.29 -4.31
C ASP A 128 8.27 14.77 -3.11
N ILE A 129 9.04 13.70 -3.33
CA ILE A 129 9.81 12.97 -2.32
C ILE A 129 11.22 12.69 -2.84
#